data_AF-A0A973LDA1-F1
#
_entry.id   AF-A0A973LDA1-F1
#
_cell.length_a   1.000
_cell.length_b   1.000
_cell.length_c   1.000
_cell.angle_alpha   90.00
_cell.angle_beta   90.00
_cell.angle_gamma   90.00
#
_symmetry.space_group_name_H-M   'P 1'
#
loop_
_entity.id
_entity.type
_entity.pdbx_description
1 polymer ?
#
loop_
_entity_poly.entity_id
_entity_poly.type
_entity_poly.pdbx_seq_one_letter_code
_entity_poly.pdbx_strand_id
1 'polypeptide(L)' 'PRASASATVLEVRAHDAPGLLHRAAAALAATGVSVRSARISTLGAEAVDVFYVVDATGAPLSDAAAEQVAAAVARVL' A
#
# COMPACT_ATOMS: atom_id res chain seq x y z
N PRO A 1 15.92 -2.83 -1.26
CA PRO A 1 16.09 -2.07 -2.52
C PRO A 1 15.29 -0.76 -2.46
N ARG A 2 15.91 0.40 -2.67
CA ARG A 2 15.20 1.70 -2.71
C ARG A 2 14.12 1.63 -3.78
N ALA A 3 12.90 1.45 -3.33
CA ALA A 3 11.83 0.90 -4.14
C ALA A 3 11.15 2.07 -4.88
N SER A 4 11.51 2.21 -6.16
CA SER A 4 11.09 3.29 -7.07
C SER A 4 11.68 4.68 -6.76
N ALA A 5 12.15 5.37 -7.82
CA ALA A 5 12.55 6.78 -7.75
C ALA A 5 11.35 7.73 -7.86
N SER A 6 10.18 7.23 -8.28
CA SER A 6 9.02 8.06 -8.63
C SER A 6 7.79 7.80 -7.77
N ALA A 7 7.83 6.82 -6.86
CA ALA A 7 6.76 6.50 -5.93
C ALA A 7 7.31 5.88 -4.65
N THR A 8 6.56 5.99 -3.56
CA THR A 8 6.82 5.21 -2.35
C THR A 8 6.23 3.82 -2.56
N VAL A 9 6.95 2.78 -2.16
CA VAL A 9 6.46 1.40 -2.28
C VAL A 9 6.00 0.90 -0.93
N LEU A 10 4.74 0.51 -0.86
CA LEU A 10 4.14 -0.13 0.29
C LEU A 10 3.94 -1.62 -0.02
N GLU A 11 4.57 -2.47 0.76
CA GLU A 11 4.38 -3.92 0.70
C GLU A 11 3.48 -4.36 1.87
N VAL A 12 2.39 -5.03 1.53
CA VAL A 12 1.40 -5.56 2.46
C VAL A 12 1.49 -7.08 2.43
N ARG A 13 1.75 -7.67 3.60
CA ARG A 13 1.73 -9.12 3.80
C ARG A 13 0.72 -9.47 4.88
N ALA A 14 -0.21 -10.35 4.55
CA ALA A 14 -1.23 -10.82 5.47
C ALA A 14 -1.81 -12.14 4.99
N HIS A 15 -2.46 -12.89 5.89
CA HIS A 15 -3.26 -14.05 5.51
C HIS A 15 -4.31 -13.68 4.46
N ASP A 16 -4.34 -14.43 3.37
CA ASP A 16 -5.30 -14.19 2.30
C ASP A 16 -6.71 -14.52 2.81
N ALA A 17 -7.60 -13.54 2.68
CA ALA A 17 -8.96 -13.59 3.18
C ALA A 17 -9.88 -12.77 2.28
N PRO A 18 -11.16 -13.18 2.13
CA PRO A 18 -12.13 -12.40 1.38
C PRO A 18 -12.15 -10.93 1.80
N GLY A 19 -12.02 -10.04 0.81
CA GLY A 19 -12.05 -8.60 1.01
C GLY A 19 -10.74 -7.96 1.49
N LEU A 20 -9.65 -8.71 1.67
CA LEU A 20 -8.36 -8.15 2.10
C LEU A 20 -7.89 -6.98 1.21
N LEU A 21 -7.85 -7.19 -0.10
CA LEU A 21 -7.47 -6.15 -1.07
C LEU A 21 -8.39 -4.92 -0.99
N HIS A 22 -9.70 -5.14 -0.80
CA HIS A 22 -10.65 -4.04 -0.65
C HIS A 22 -10.37 -3.22 0.61
N ARG A 23 -10.12 -3.88 1.75
CA ARG A 23 -9.78 -3.19 3.01
C ARG A 23 -8.48 -2.38 2.84
N ALA A 24 -7.44 -2.98 2.28
CA ALA A 24 -6.17 -2.30 2.02
C ALA A 24 -6.35 -1.09 1.09
N ALA A 25 -7.04 -1.26 -0.05
CA ALA A 25 -7.30 -0.17 -1.00
C ALA A 25 -8.17 0.95 -0.39
N ALA A 26 -9.16 0.60 0.43
CA ALA A 26 -10.00 1.58 1.12
C ALA A 26 -9.20 2.39 2.16
N ALA A 27 -8.31 1.74 2.93
CA ALA A 27 -7.42 2.44 3.86
C ALA A 27 -6.44 3.37 3.13
N LEU A 28 -5.87 2.93 2.00
CA LEU A 28 -5.06 3.80 1.15
C LEU A 28 -5.86 5.03 0.67
N ALA A 29 -7.06 4.82 0.13
CA ALA A 29 -7.93 5.91 -0.31
C ALA A 29 -8.26 6.91 0.82
N ALA A 30 -8.51 6.40 2.04
CA ALA A 30 -8.82 7.22 3.21
C ALA A 30 -7.65 8.12 3.66
N THR A 31 -6.41 7.79 3.29
CA THR A 31 -5.22 8.61 3.59
C THR A 31 -4.94 9.68 2.54
N GLY A 32 -5.72 9.73 1.45
CA GLY A 32 -5.57 10.74 0.39
C GLY A 32 -4.39 10.50 -0.57
N VAL A 33 -3.71 9.34 -0.48
CA VAL A 33 -2.67 8.96 -1.43
C VAL A 33 -3.26 8.36 -2.70
N SER A 34 -2.51 8.45 -3.80
CA SER A 34 -2.87 7.83 -5.07
C SER A 34 -2.03 6.58 -5.32
N VAL A 35 -2.68 5.48 -5.73
CA VAL A 35 -1.99 4.27 -6.18
C VAL A 35 -1.70 4.40 -7.67
N ARG A 36 -0.42 4.52 -8.04
CA ARG A 36 0.02 4.59 -9.44
C ARG A 36 -0.03 3.23 -10.12
N SER A 37 0.34 2.19 -9.38
CA SER A 37 0.25 0.80 -9.82
C SER A 37 0.24 -0.12 -8.60
N ALA A 38 -0.27 -1.32 -8.79
CA ALA A 38 -0.23 -2.37 -7.78
C ALA A 38 0.17 -3.70 -8.43
N ARG A 39 0.89 -4.54 -7.69
CA ARG A 39 1.05 -5.96 -7.99
C ARG A 39 0.43 -6.74 -6.86
N ILE A 40 -0.57 -7.55 -7.20
CA ILE A 40 -1.34 -8.36 -6.25
C ILE A 40 -0.93 -9.81 -6.50
N SER A 41 -0.56 -10.53 -5.45
CA SER A 41 -0.08 -11.91 -5.59
C SER A 41 -0.39 -12.71 -4.34
N THR A 42 -0.87 -13.94 -4.52
CA THR A 42 -1.08 -14.88 -3.42
C THR A 42 0.02 -15.94 -3.46
N LEU A 43 0.69 -16.16 -2.32
CA LEU A 43 1.68 -17.21 -2.11
C LEU A 43 1.18 -18.16 -1.02
N GLY A 44 0.59 -19.28 -1.44
CA GLY A 44 -0.04 -20.22 -0.51
C GLY A 44 -1.25 -19.59 0.18
N ALA A 45 -1.17 -19.41 1.50
CA ALA A 45 -2.22 -18.78 2.32
C ALA A 45 -1.93 -17.30 2.65
N GLU A 46 -0.90 -16.72 2.04
CA GLU A 46 -0.47 -15.33 2.26
C GLU A 46 -0.73 -14.49 1.00
N ALA A 47 -1.32 -13.32 1.17
CA ALA A 47 -1.31 -12.27 0.17
C ALA A 47 -0.03 -11.44 0.32
N VAL A 48 0.59 -11.12 -0.81
CA VAL A 48 1.78 -10.26 -0.92
C VAL A 48 1.48 -9.19 -1.95
N ASP A 49 0.93 -8.07 -1.47
CA ASP A 49 0.49 -6.97 -2.30
C ASP A 49 1.49 -5.82 -2.25
N VAL A 50 1.89 -5.32 -3.42
CA VAL A 50 2.84 -4.22 -3.55
C VAL A 50 2.15 -3.04 -4.23
N PHE A 51 2.01 -1.92 -3.51
CA PHE A 51 1.41 -0.68 -3.99
C PHE A 51 2.49 0.37 -4.22
N TYR A 52 2.47 1.01 -5.40
CA TYR A 52 3.28 2.17 -5.71
C TYR A 52 2.45 3.43 -5.45
N VAL A 53 2.65 4.06 -4.30
CA VAL A 53 1.85 5.18 -3.80
C VAL A 53 2.57 6.51 -3.98
N VAL A 54 1.79 7.54 -4.29
CA VAL A 54 2.26 8.92 -4.46
C VAL A 54 1.33 9.89 -3.76
N ASP A 55 1.85 11.06 -3.43
CA ASP A 55 1.07 12.17 -2.90
C ASP A 55 0.19 12.83 -3.97
N ALA A 56 -0.55 13.87 -3.59
CA ALA A 56 -1.42 14.62 -4.49
C ALA A 56 -0.69 15.33 -5.64
N THR A 57 0.63 15.50 -5.55
CA THR A 57 1.48 16.09 -6.60
C THR A 57 2.06 15.03 -7.54
N GLY A 58 1.87 13.74 -7.22
CA GLY A 58 2.45 12.62 -7.96
C GLY A 58 3.89 12.29 -7.55
N ALA A 59 4.38 12.85 -6.44
CA ALA A 59 5.70 12.59 -5.89
C ALA A 59 5.67 11.43 -4.87
N PRO A 60 6.82 10.78 -4.58
CA PRO A 60 6.93 9.88 -3.44
C PRO A 60 6.52 10.57 -2.14
N LEU A 61 5.94 9.79 -1.23
CA LEU A 61 5.58 10.26 0.11
C LEU A 61 6.84 10.63 0.91
N SER A 62 6.71 11.63 1.79
CA SER A 62 7.69 11.84 2.86
C SER A 62 7.67 10.67 3.84
N ASP A 63 8.76 10.49 4.61
CA ASP A 63 8.86 9.40 5.59
C ASP A 63 7.69 9.42 6.60
N ALA A 64 7.35 10.60 7.13
CA ALA A 64 6.23 10.76 8.05
C ALA A 64 4.88 10.38 7.41
N ALA A 65 4.64 10.75 6.15
CA ALA A 65 3.43 10.37 5.45
C ALA A 65 3.39 8.87 5.14
N ALA A 66 4.54 8.29 4.75
CA ALA A 66 4.67 6.85 4.51
C ALA A 66 4.37 6.03 5.78
N GLU A 67 4.89 6.45 6.93
CA GLU A 67 4.58 5.84 8.23
C GLU A 67 3.09 5.92 8.58
N GLN A 68 2.47 7.08 8.38
CA GLN A 68 1.03 7.26 8.63
C GLN A 68 0.18 6.36 7.73
N VAL A 69 0.52 6.27 6.45
CA VAL A 69 -0.16 5.42 5.46
C VAL A 69 0.00 3.94 5.82
N ALA A 70 1.23 3.51 6.13
CA ALA A 70 1.50 2.14 6.55
C ALA A 70 0.71 1.77 7.82
N ALA A 71 0.67 2.66 8.81
CA ALA A 71 -0.10 2.46 10.02
C ALA A 71 -1.62 2.43 9.77
N ALA A 72 -2.14 3.21 8.82
CA ALA A 72 -3.55 3.16 8.43
C ALA A 72 -3.93 1.83 7.78
N VAL A 73 -3.09 1.33 6.87
CA VAL A 73 -3.31 0.04 6.22
C VAL A 73 -3.19 -1.10 7.23
N ALA A 74 -2.17 -1.11 8.10
CA ALA A 74 -1.97 -2.15 9.09
C ALA A 74 -3.16 -2.34 10.07
N ARG A 75 -3.97 -1.30 10.31
CA ARG A 75 -5.16 -1.37 11.18
C ARG A 75 -6.33 -2.15 10.59
N VAL A 76 -6.34 -2.38 9.28
CA VAL A 76 -7.47 -3.01 8.58
C VAL A 76 -7.14 -4.38 7.99
N LEU A 77 -5.91 -4.86 8.17
CA LEU A 77 -5.49 -6.20 7.73
C LEU A 77 -5.94 -7.24 8.76
#